data_AF-A0A1J5IYZ3-F1
#
_entry.id   AF-A0A1J5IYZ3-F1
#
_cell.length_a   1.000
_cell.length_b   1.000
_cell.length_c   1.000
_cell.angle_alpha   90.00
_cell.angle_beta   90.00
_cell.angle_gamma   90.00
#
_symmetry.space_group_name_H-M   'P 1'
#
loop_
_entity.id
_entity.type
_entity.pdbx_description
1 polymer ?
#
loop_
_entity_poly.entity_id
_entity_poly.type
_entity_poly.pdbx_seq_one_letter_code
_entity_poly.pdbx_strand_id
1 'polypeptide(L)' 'MQTKLTLRVDERLIERAKSFAKKRGKSVSQIVADYFVVLDPAPTVQATELTPIVRSLKGALRGAEVDVEDHHRHLEERYL' A
#
# COMPACT_ATOMS: atom_id res chain seq x y z
N MET A 1 -12.00 -4.38 20.50
CA MET A 1 -13.41 -3.94 20.37
C MET A 1 -13.63 -3.41 18.96
N GLN A 2 -14.75 -3.72 18.31
CA GLN A 2 -15.08 -3.14 17.00
C GLN A 2 -15.99 -1.93 17.20
N THR A 3 -15.49 -0.74 16.86
CA THR A 3 -16.24 0.52 16.93
C THR A 3 -16.62 0.97 15.52
N LYS A 4 -17.79 1.61 15.38
CA LYS A 4 -18.27 2.14 14.09
C LYS A 4 -17.97 3.63 14.03
N LEU A 5 -17.27 4.04 12.98
CA LEU A 5 -17.06 5.45 12.63
C LEU A 5 -18.09 5.84 11.56
N THR A 6 -18.95 6.82 11.85
CA THR A 6 -19.94 7.35 10.91
C THR A 6 -19.48 8.71 10.42
N LEU A 7 -19.34 8.87 9.10
CA LEU A 7 -18.89 10.11 8.46
C LEU A 7 -20.04 10.74 7.67
N ARG A 8 -20.13 12.08 7.68
CA ARG A 8 -21.02 12.83 6.77
C ARG A 8 -20.25 13.11 5.49
N VAL A 9 -20.70 12.50 4.39
CA VAL A 9 -20.08 12.62 3.07
C VAL A 9 -21.16 12.69 1.99
N ASP A 10 -20.81 13.27 0.84
CA ASP A 10 -21.70 13.36 -0.31
C ASP A 10 -22.07 11.99 -0.89
N GLU A 11 -23.31 11.83 -1.34
CA GLU A 11 -23.83 10.56 -1.87
C GLU A 11 -23.06 10.06 -3.09
N ARG A 12 -22.61 10.98 -3.97
CA ARG A 12 -21.80 10.60 -5.15
C ARG A 12 -20.45 10.02 -4.71
N LEU A 13 -19.89 10.51 -3.60
CA LEU A 13 -18.66 9.97 -3.06
C LEU A 13 -18.87 8.55 -2.49
N ILE A 14 -20.01 8.30 -1.83
CA ILE A 14 -20.37 6.97 -1.33
C ILE A 14 -20.43 5.95 -2.48
N GLU A 15 -21.09 6.31 -3.59
CA GLU A 15 -21.23 5.40 -4.73
C GLU A 15 -19.90 5.13 -5.44
N ARG A 16 -19.05 6.15 -5.60
CA ARG A 16 -17.69 5.96 -6.12
C ARG A 16 -16.87 5.03 -5.23
N ALA A 17 -16.95 5.21 -3.90
CA ALA A 17 -16.23 4.38 -2.94
C ALA A 17 -16.69 2.92 -3.01
N LYS A 18 -18.00 2.65 -3.05
CA LYS A 18 -18.55 1.30 -3.20
C LYS A 18 -18.12 0.63 -4.51
N SER A 19 -18.17 1.37 -5.62
CA SER A 19 -17.74 0.86 -6.94
C SER A 19 -16.27 0.47 -6.94
N PHE A 20 -15.40 1.34 -6.38
CA PHE A 20 -13.98 1.05 -6.23
C PHE A 20 -13.74 -0.17 -5.32
N ALA A 21 -14.45 -0.25 -4.19
CA ALA A 21 -14.34 -1.34 -3.24
C ALA A 21 -14.71 -2.69 -3.87
N LYS A 22 -15.82 -2.74 -4.62
CA LYS A 22 -16.27 -3.92 -5.36
C LYS A 22 -15.23 -4.38 -6.38
N LYS A 23 -14.64 -3.46 -7.15
CA LYS A 23 -13.57 -3.78 -8.11
C LYS A 23 -12.33 -4.39 -7.45
N ARG A 24 -12.07 -4.03 -6.19
CA ARG A 24 -10.93 -4.55 -5.41
C ARG A 24 -11.28 -5.72 -4.49
N GLY A 25 -12.52 -6.21 -4.50
CA GLY A 25 -12.96 -7.30 -3.63
C GLY A 25 -12.90 -6.97 -2.14
N LYS A 26 -12.94 -5.68 -1.76
CA LYS A 26 -12.87 -5.21 -0.36
C LYS A 26 -14.15 -4.46 0.00
N SER A 27 -14.42 -4.32 1.30
CA SER A 27 -15.45 -3.39 1.78
C SER A 27 -14.90 -1.97 1.84
N VAL A 28 -15.78 -0.96 1.78
CA VAL A 28 -15.40 0.45 1.95
C VAL A 28 -14.73 0.65 3.31
N SER A 29 -15.25 0.03 4.37
CA SER A 29 -14.67 0.08 5.71
C SER A 29 -13.25 -0.48 5.75
N GLN A 30 -12.96 -1.57 5.04
CA GLN A 30 -11.61 -2.13 4.97
C GLN A 30 -10.64 -1.18 4.26
N ILE A 31 -11.07 -0.58 3.15
CA ILE A 31 -10.24 0.36 2.39
C ILE A 31 -9.90 1.60 3.23
N VAL A 32 -10.88 2.12 3.98
CA VAL A 32 -10.66 3.27 4.87
C VAL A 32 -9.79 2.89 6.06
N ALA A 33 -9.95 1.69 6.63
CA ALA A 33 -9.09 1.19 7.70
C ALA A 33 -7.63 1.07 7.23
N ASP A 34 -7.40 0.47 6.05
CA ASP A 34 -6.06 0.36 5.44
C ASP A 34 -5.44 1.76 5.25
N TYR A 35 -6.24 2.75 4.87
CA TYR A 35 -5.78 4.13 4.72
C TYR A 35 -5.42 4.80 6.06
N PHE A 36 -6.20 4.56 7.12
CA PHE A 36 -5.86 5.07 8.46
C PHE A 36 -4.56 4.50 9.00
N VAL A 37 -4.22 3.25 8.68
CA VAL A 37 -2.91 2.67 9.04
C VAL A 37 -1.76 3.45 8.38
N VAL A 38 -1.92 3.91 7.14
CA VAL A 38 -0.91 4.71 6.44
C VAL A 38 -0.79 6.12 7.02
N LEU A 39 -1.89 6.68 7.52
CA LEU A 39 -1.91 8.02 8.11
C LEU A 39 -1.34 8.08 9.53
N ASP A 40 -1.19 6.94 10.22
CA ASP A 40 -0.64 6.91 11.57
C ASP A 40 0.88 7.17 11.54
N PRO A 41 1.36 8.31 12.08
CA PRO A 41 2.78 8.66 12.09
C PRO A 41 3.57 7.88 13.15
N ALA A 42 2.91 7.12 14.03
CA ALA A 42 3.62 6.22 14.92
C ALA A 42 4.36 5.17 14.08
N PRO A 43 5.62 4.84 14.40
CA PRO A 43 6.29 3.72 13.78
C PRO A 43 5.48 2.49 14.16
N THR A 44 4.63 2.00 13.24
CA THR A 44 4.08 0.68 13.37
C THR A 44 5.28 -0.23 13.25
N VAL A 45 5.85 -0.61 14.40
CA VAL A 45 6.78 -1.72 14.55
C VAL A 45 5.96 -3.00 14.35
N GLN A 46 5.41 -3.15 13.16
CA GLN A 46 5.24 -4.44 12.56
C GLN A 46 6.23 -4.39 11.43
N ALA A 47 7.33 -5.12 11.56
CA ALA A 47 8.15 -5.50 10.42
C ALA A 47 7.17 -5.99 9.36
N THR A 48 6.86 -5.13 8.39
CA THR A 48 5.78 -5.35 7.46
C THR A 48 6.12 -6.63 6.76
N GLU A 49 5.36 -7.69 7.04
CA GLU A 49 5.57 -8.95 6.35
C GLU A 49 5.46 -8.59 4.87
N LEU A 50 6.57 -8.78 4.15
CA LEU A 50 6.61 -8.39 2.75
C LEU A 50 5.42 -9.08 2.08
N THR A 51 4.59 -8.28 1.40
CA THR A 51 3.47 -8.82 0.63
C THR A 51 4.00 -9.92 -0.29
N PRO A 52 3.21 -10.96 -0.61
CA PRO A 52 3.73 -12.12 -1.35
C PRO A 52 4.51 -11.76 -2.62
N ILE A 53 4.06 -10.73 -3.33
CA ILE A 53 4.72 -10.20 -4.53
C ILE A 53 6.07 -9.57 -4.18
N VAL A 54 6.13 -8.68 -3.19
CA VAL A 54 7.39 -8.02 -2.79
C VAL A 54 8.38 -9.03 -2.22
N ARG A 55 7.90 -10.06 -1.50
CA ARG A 55 8.72 -11.18 -1.03
C ARG A 55 9.32 -11.97 -2.19
N SER A 56 8.50 -12.27 -3.20
CA SER A 56 8.95 -12.98 -4.41
C SER A 56 9.99 -12.16 -5.19
N LEU A 57 9.77 -10.86 -5.38
CA LEU A 57 10.71 -9.96 -6.05
C LEU A 57 12.04 -9.85 -5.28
N LYS A 58 11.99 -9.68 -3.96
CA LYS A 58 13.19 -9.69 -3.12
C LYS A 58 13.93 -11.04 -3.21
N GLY A 59 13.20 -12.15 -3.26
CA GLY A 59 13.77 -13.49 -3.44
C GLY A 59 14.43 -13.70 -4.79
N ALA A 60 13.90 -13.09 -5.86
CA ALA A 60 14.51 -13.15 -7.19
C ALA A 60 15.87 -12.44 -7.26
N LEU A 61 16.13 -11.48 -6.37
CA LEU A 61 17.42 -10.78 -6.22
C LEU A 61 18.35 -11.45 -5.18
N ARG A 62 18.01 -12.65 -4.68
CA ARG A 62 18.83 -13.31 -3.65
C ARG A 62 20.22 -13.64 -4.19
N GLY A 63 21.25 -13.11 -3.52
CA GLY A 63 22.65 -13.33 -3.90
C GLY A 63 23.18 -12.34 -4.94
N ALA A 64 22.35 -11.42 -5.42
CA ALA A 64 22.83 -10.24 -6.13
C ALA A 64 23.38 -9.24 -5.11
N GLU A 65 24.62 -8.79 -5.31
CA GLU A 65 25.16 -7.62 -4.62
C GLU A 65 24.77 -6.40 -5.44
N VAL A 66 23.54 -5.93 -5.18
CA VAL A 66 23.02 -4.69 -5.76
C VAL A 66 22.54 -3.79 -4.65
N ASP A 67 22.88 -2.52 -4.73
CA ASP A 67 22.47 -1.51 -3.77
C ASP A 67 21.61 -0.42 -4.42
N VAL A 68 21.31 0.61 -3.64
CA VAL A 68 20.48 1.73 -4.11
C VAL A 68 21.22 2.58 -5.14
N GLU A 69 22.55 2.65 -5.07
CA GLU A 69 23.38 3.41 -6.00
C GLU A 69 23.42 2.75 -7.38
N ASP A 70 23.37 1.42 -7.46
CA ASP A 70 23.20 0.71 -8.73
C ASP A 70 21.88 1.10 -9.42
N HIS A 71 20.81 1.26 -8.65
CA HIS A 71 19.53 1.73 -9.18
C HIS A 71 19.59 3.20 -9.63
N HIS A 72 20.25 4.08 -8.87
CA HIS A 72 20.45 5.47 -9.27
C HIS A 72 21.22 5.58 -10.59
N ARG A 73 22.33 4.84 -10.72
CA ARG A 73 23.13 4.79 -11.94
C ARG A 73 22.34 4.28 -13.14
N HIS A 74 21.53 3.23 -12.95
CA HIS A 74 20.63 2.75 -14.01
C HIS A 74 19.66 3.83 -14.48
N LEU A 75 19.09 4.62 -13.55
CA LEU A 75 18.17 5.71 -13.91
C LEU A 75 18.89 6.84 -14.65
N GLU A 76 20.10 7.18 -14.24
CA GLU A 76 20.95 8.15 -14.95
C GLU A 76 21.21 7.68 -16.37
N GLU A 77 21.79 6.49 -16.57
CA GLU A 77 22.10 5.96 -17.90
C GLU A 77 20.87 5.83 -18.83
N ARG A 78 19.69 5.62 -18.24
CA ARG A 78 18.46 5.40 -19.01
C ARG A 78 17.74 6.69 -19.39
N TYR A 79 17.87 7.75 -18.60
CA TYR A 79 17.04 8.96 -18.73
C TYR A 79 17.82 10.28 -18.82
N LEU A 80 19.12 10.28 -18.54
CA LEU A 80 20.02 11.45 -18.56
C LEU A 80 21.16 11.23 -19.58
#